data_AF-A0A2H3ISH2-F1
#
_entry.id   AF-A0A2H3ISH2-F1
#
_cell.length_a   1.000
_cell.length_b   1.000
_cell.length_c   1.000
_cell.angle_alpha   90.00
_cell.angle_beta   90.00
_cell.angle_gamma   90.00
#
_symmetry.space_group_name_H-M   'P 1'
#
loop_
_entity.id
_entity.type
_entity.pdbx_description
1 polymer ?
#
loop_
_entity_poly.entity_id
_entity_poly.type
_entity_poly.pdbx_seq_one_letter_code
_entity_poly.pdbx_strand_id
1 'polypeptide(L)'
;MPVRDPIFEARTNVKLHSNRLKKEALRAEATYKSEKAKADKAMKNHEFQIARIHAGSAVREKKRQVNLKAEAARADVIINELKAAQSTRDTSRTLALASRGLDAASKSVNLEHLLAHANNFLARSEDFKIASNAISDVAQGVSQQEYGAEGESEVDKMMEQLADDAGVDLRNALEAEGAAAPKEDVKERAPAGKAVDAEVEDALGARLRALRATG
;
A
#
# COMPACT_ATOMS: atom_id res chain seq x y z
N MET A 1 -16.37 28.39 27.23
CA MET A 1 -16.83 27.47 26.16
C MET A 1 -15.63 26.66 25.71
N PRO A 2 -15.74 25.34 25.47
CA PRO A 2 -14.61 24.57 24.97
C PRO A 2 -14.24 25.13 23.59
N VAL A 3 -12.99 25.57 23.43
CA VAL A 3 -12.46 26.06 22.16
C VAL A 3 -12.58 24.92 21.16
N ARG A 4 -13.47 25.06 20.17
CA ARG A 4 -13.61 24.08 19.09
C ARG A 4 -12.27 23.95 18.39
N ASP A 5 -11.85 22.71 18.17
CA ASP A 5 -10.60 22.43 17.49
C ASP A 5 -10.63 23.02 16.06
N PRO A 6 -9.72 23.95 15.72
CA PRO A 6 -9.75 24.65 14.43
C PRO A 6 -9.54 23.70 13.25
N ILE A 7 -8.74 22.64 13.39
CA ILE A 7 -8.51 21.66 12.31
C ILE A 7 -9.78 20.84 12.07
N PHE A 8 -10.45 20.45 13.16
CA PHE A 8 -11.72 19.73 13.09
C PHE A 8 -12.81 20.57 12.42
N GLU A 9 -12.91 21.85 12.78
CA GLU A 9 -13.88 22.78 12.20
C GLU A 9 -13.62 23.01 10.70
N ALA A 10 -12.37 23.29 10.33
CA ALA A 10 -11.97 23.43 8.92
C ALA A 10 -12.32 22.18 8.12
N ARG A 11 -11.97 20.99 8.62
CA ARG A 11 -12.29 19.71 7.96
C ARG A 11 -13.80 19.52 7.77
N THR A 12 -14.59 19.88 8.78
CA THR A 12 -16.05 19.76 8.74
C THR A 12 -16.66 20.70 7.71
N ASN A 13 -16.18 21.95 7.66
CA ASN A 13 -16.63 22.95 6.69
C ASN A 13 -16.29 22.52 5.25
N VAL A 14 -15.07 22.05 4.99
CA VAL A 14 -14.67 21.54 3.66
C VAL A 14 -15.50 20.31 3.29
N LYS A 15 -15.76 19.39 4.23
CA LYS A 15 -16.62 18.22 3.99
C LYS A 15 -18.05 18.59 3.62
N LEU A 16 -18.64 19.57 4.32
CA LEU A 16 -19.97 20.07 3.98
C LEU A 16 -20.00 20.70 2.58
N HIS A 17 -18.96 21.46 2.23
CA HIS A 17 -18.81 22.04 0.91
C HIS A 17 -18.66 20.97 -0.19
N SER A 18 -17.77 19.98 -0.01
CA SER A 18 -17.61 18.83 -0.92
C SER A 18 -18.95 18.11 -1.17
N ASN A 19 -19.73 17.86 -0.11
CA ASN A 19 -21.05 17.24 -0.23
C ASN A 19 -22.05 18.09 -1.01
N ARG A 20 -22.01 19.41 -0.87
CA ARG A 20 -22.86 20.33 -1.66
C ARG A 20 -22.46 20.29 -3.15
N LEU A 21 -21.16 20.37 -3.45
CA LEU A 21 -20.63 20.26 -4.82
C LEU A 21 -21.03 18.93 -5.49
N LYS A 22 -20.94 17.81 -4.77
CA LYS A 22 -21.38 16.49 -5.27
C LYS A 22 -22.87 16.47 -5.62
N LYS A 23 -23.72 17.04 -4.77
CA LYS A 23 -25.17 17.15 -5.04
C LYS A 23 -25.46 18.06 -6.24
N GLU A 24 -24.76 19.19 -6.35
CA GLU A 24 -24.91 20.10 -7.49
C GLU A 24 -24.42 19.46 -8.80
N ALA A 25 -23.34 18.68 -8.77
CA ALA A 25 -22.87 17.92 -9.91
C ALA A 25 -23.91 16.90 -10.39
N LEU A 26 -24.61 16.22 -9.48
CA LEU A 26 -25.71 15.30 -9.83
C LEU A 26 -26.89 16.04 -10.46
N ARG A 27 -27.23 17.24 -9.95
CA ARG A 27 -28.26 18.08 -10.56
C ARG A 27 -27.87 18.53 -11.98
N ALA A 28 -26.62 18.96 -12.17
CA ALA A 28 -26.09 19.33 -13.48
C ALA A 28 -26.06 18.14 -14.47
N GLU A 29 -25.87 16.93 -13.96
CA GLU A 29 -25.97 15.71 -14.78
C GLU A 29 -27.42 15.42 -15.21
N ALA A 30 -28.38 15.62 -14.32
CA ALA A 30 -29.80 15.43 -14.62
C ALA A 30 -30.30 16.46 -15.65
N THR A 31 -29.92 17.74 -15.51
CA THR A 31 -30.23 18.80 -16.47
C THR A 31 -29.60 18.48 -17.83
N TYR A 32 -28.32 18.08 -17.89
CA TYR A 32 -27.67 17.63 -19.12
C TYR A 32 -28.46 16.51 -19.83
N LYS A 33 -28.87 15.47 -19.10
CA LYS A 33 -29.65 14.35 -19.67
C LYS A 33 -30.99 14.83 -20.23
N SER A 34 -31.68 15.72 -19.51
CA SER A 34 -32.95 16.29 -19.96
C SER A 34 -32.82 17.13 -21.22
N GLU A 35 -31.80 18.00 -21.30
CA GLU A 35 -31.56 18.87 -22.46
C GLU A 35 -31.10 18.07 -23.67
N LYS A 36 -30.29 17.01 -23.46
CA LYS A 36 -29.93 16.07 -24.52
C LYS A 36 -31.17 15.38 -25.09
N ALA A 37 -32.07 14.88 -24.24
CA ALA A 37 -33.30 14.24 -24.69
C ALA A 37 -34.22 15.20 -25.47
N LYS A 38 -34.30 16.47 -25.05
CA LYS A 38 -35.03 17.51 -25.79
C LYS A 38 -34.39 17.80 -27.15
N ALA A 39 -33.05 17.88 -27.21
CA ALA A 39 -32.32 18.04 -28.47
C ALA A 39 -32.58 16.88 -29.42
N ASP A 40 -32.54 15.63 -28.93
CA ASP A 40 -32.83 14.43 -29.73
C ASP A 40 -34.28 14.44 -30.27
N LYS A 41 -35.25 14.88 -29.46
CA LYS A 41 -36.64 15.02 -29.90
C LYS A 41 -36.78 16.09 -30.99
N ALA A 42 -36.17 17.26 -30.82
CA ALA A 42 -36.19 18.33 -31.82
C ALA A 42 -35.52 17.91 -33.13
N MET A 43 -34.43 17.13 -33.07
CA MET A 43 -33.79 16.55 -34.26
C MET A 43 -34.73 15.61 -35.03
N LYS A 44 -35.49 14.76 -34.34
CA LYS A 44 -36.48 13.85 -34.97
C LYS A 44 -37.63 14.61 -35.63
N ASN A 45 -37.98 15.78 -35.12
CA ASN A 45 -39.00 16.65 -35.69
C ASN A 45 -38.47 17.56 -36.82
N HIS A 46 -37.20 17.42 -37.23
CA HIS A 46 -36.53 18.30 -38.19
C HIS A 46 -36.43 19.78 -37.78
N GLU A 47 -36.52 20.06 -36.47
CA GLU A 47 -36.42 21.40 -35.88
C GLU A 47 -34.96 21.74 -35.53
N PHE A 48 -34.10 21.88 -36.53
CA PHE A 48 -32.64 21.98 -36.34
C PHE A 48 -32.17 23.16 -35.48
N GLN A 49 -32.84 24.32 -35.59
CA GLN A 49 -32.47 25.49 -34.78
C GLN A 49 -32.79 25.27 -33.29
N ILE A 50 -33.92 24.65 -32.97
CA ILE A 50 -34.34 24.33 -31.60
C ILE A 50 -33.42 23.24 -31.01
N ALA A 51 -33.10 22.22 -31.81
CA ALA A 51 -32.14 21.19 -31.42
C ALA A 51 -30.77 21.77 -31.06
N ARG A 52 -30.27 22.75 -31.83
CA ARG A 52 -28.98 23.40 -31.57
C ARG A 52 -28.98 24.18 -30.24
N ILE A 53 -30.08 24.81 -29.87
CA ILE A 53 -30.22 25.54 -28.60
C ILE A 53 -30.14 24.56 -27.42
N HIS A 54 -30.92 23.47 -27.46
CA HIS A 54 -30.90 22.44 -26.42
C HIS A 54 -29.54 21.71 -26.33
N ALA A 55 -28.91 21.42 -27.47
CA ALA A 55 -27.58 20.83 -27.51
C ALA A 55 -26.52 21.77 -26.88
N GLY A 56 -26.58 23.07 -27.18
CA GLY A 56 -25.69 24.07 -26.55
C GLY A 56 -25.88 24.17 -25.04
N SER A 57 -27.14 24.08 -24.57
CA SER A 57 -27.46 24.01 -23.14
C SER A 57 -26.88 22.74 -22.50
N ALA A 58 -27.06 21.59 -23.14
CA ALA A 58 -26.52 20.31 -22.69
C ALA A 58 -24.99 20.35 -22.55
N VAL A 59 -24.26 20.87 -23.55
CA VAL A 59 -22.79 20.99 -23.48
C VAL A 59 -22.36 21.89 -22.31
N ARG A 60 -23.04 23.01 -22.08
CA ARG A 60 -22.77 23.89 -20.93
C ARG A 60 -22.95 23.16 -19.60
N GLU A 61 -24.07 22.48 -19.41
CA GLU A 61 -24.34 21.72 -18.18
C GLU A 61 -23.37 20.54 -18.01
N LYS A 62 -22.94 19.91 -19.10
CA LYS A 62 -21.90 18.87 -19.04
C LYS A 62 -20.56 19.42 -18.57
N LYS A 63 -20.14 20.58 -19.07
CA LYS A 63 -18.90 21.26 -18.62
C LYS A 63 -19.01 21.66 -17.15
N ARG A 64 -20.16 22.21 -16.75
CA ARG A 64 -20.45 22.54 -15.35
C ARG A 64 -20.37 21.31 -14.45
N GLN A 65 -20.96 20.18 -14.84
CA GLN A 65 -20.89 18.92 -14.10
C GLN A 65 -19.44 18.48 -13.86
N VAL A 66 -18.59 18.51 -14.90
CA VAL A 66 -17.18 18.09 -14.79
C VAL A 66 -16.42 19.00 -13.84
N ASN A 67 -16.59 20.32 -13.95
CA ASN A 67 -15.94 21.29 -13.07
C ASN A 67 -16.34 21.07 -11.60
N LEU A 68 -17.63 20.90 -11.31
CA LEU A 68 -18.11 20.63 -9.95
C LEU A 68 -17.55 19.32 -9.38
N LYS A 69 -17.43 18.26 -10.21
CA LYS A 69 -16.81 17.00 -9.79
C LYS A 69 -15.31 17.17 -9.49
N ALA A 70 -14.60 17.93 -10.32
CA ALA A 70 -13.18 18.20 -10.10
C ALA A 70 -12.94 19.01 -8.81
N GLU A 71 -13.77 20.03 -8.55
CA GLU A 71 -13.72 20.80 -7.31
C GLU A 71 -14.05 19.96 -6.08
N ALA A 72 -15.05 19.07 -6.17
CA ALA A 72 -15.37 18.13 -5.09
C ALA A 72 -14.20 17.17 -4.81
N ALA A 73 -13.53 16.67 -5.85
CA ALA A 73 -12.34 15.82 -5.69
C ALA A 73 -11.18 16.56 -5.02
N ARG A 74 -10.93 17.82 -5.40
CA ARG A 74 -9.92 18.67 -4.72
C ARG A 74 -10.28 18.89 -3.24
N ALA A 75 -11.55 19.12 -2.93
CA ALA A 75 -12.01 19.24 -1.55
C ALA A 75 -11.81 17.94 -0.75
N ASP A 76 -11.99 16.77 -1.38
CA ASP A 76 -11.73 15.48 -0.74
C ASP A 76 -10.24 15.27 -0.42
N VAL A 77 -9.33 15.74 -1.28
CA VAL A 77 -7.88 15.75 -1.01
C VAL A 77 -7.57 16.62 0.23
N ILE A 78 -8.08 17.85 0.27
CA ILE A 78 -7.90 18.77 1.40
C ILE A 78 -8.43 18.14 2.70
N ILE A 79 -9.55 17.43 2.66
CA ILE A 79 -10.10 16.72 3.84
C ILE A 79 -9.12 15.67 4.35
N ASN A 80 -8.45 14.94 3.46
CA ASN A 80 -7.47 13.91 3.83
C ASN A 80 -6.20 14.54 4.41
N GLU A 81 -5.72 15.63 3.84
CA GLU A 81 -4.60 16.41 4.39
C GLU A 81 -4.93 16.93 5.80
N LEU A 82 -6.13 17.48 6.01
CA LEU A 82 -6.57 17.94 7.33
C LEU A 82 -6.68 16.79 8.34
N LYS A 83 -7.06 15.58 7.91
CA LYS A 83 -7.03 14.39 8.79
C LYS A 83 -5.60 14.02 9.18
N ALA A 84 -4.68 14.00 8.24
CA ALA A 84 -3.27 13.69 8.51
C ALA A 84 -2.64 14.72 9.46
N ALA A 85 -2.92 16.01 9.23
CA ALA A 85 -2.50 17.09 10.11
C ALA A 85 -3.08 16.95 11.53
N GLN A 86 -4.37 16.57 11.65
CA GLN A 86 -4.98 16.29 12.95
C GLN A 86 -4.26 15.13 13.67
N SER A 87 -4.03 14.02 12.96
CA SER A 87 -3.34 12.85 13.53
C SER A 87 -1.94 13.22 14.03
N THR A 88 -1.18 13.96 13.22
CA THR A 88 0.18 14.40 13.58
C THR A 88 0.15 15.26 14.83
N ARG A 89 -0.80 16.20 14.92
CA ARG A 89 -0.95 17.05 16.10
C ARG A 89 -1.34 16.26 17.35
N ASP A 90 -2.25 15.30 17.22
CA ASP A 90 -2.70 14.47 18.33
C ASP A 90 -1.54 13.59 18.84
N THR A 91 -0.72 13.02 17.95
CA THR A 91 0.53 12.33 18.30
C THR A 91 1.51 13.27 19.03
N SER A 92 1.76 14.47 18.52
CA SER A 92 2.63 15.46 19.17
C SER A 92 2.13 15.84 20.56
N ARG A 93 0.80 15.93 20.75
CA ARG A 93 0.22 16.22 22.06
C ARG A 93 0.44 15.06 23.04
N THR A 94 0.28 13.82 22.58
CA THR A 94 0.55 12.63 23.39
C THR A 94 2.02 12.56 23.80
N LEU A 95 2.95 12.82 22.88
CA LEU A 95 4.38 12.88 23.17
C LEU A 95 4.73 13.99 24.17
N ALA A 96 4.12 15.17 24.04
CA ALA A 96 4.31 16.25 25.01
C ALA A 96 3.80 15.87 26.42
N LEU A 97 2.69 15.14 26.52
CA LEU A 97 2.19 14.64 27.80
C LEU A 97 3.11 13.57 28.39
N ALA A 98 3.59 12.63 27.57
CA ALA A 98 4.55 11.61 27.99
C ALA A 98 5.87 12.23 28.48
N SER A 99 6.42 13.22 27.75
CA SER A 99 7.63 13.94 28.16
C SER A 99 7.45 14.63 29.51
N ARG A 100 6.30 15.28 29.76
CA ARG A 100 6.01 15.89 31.06
C ARG A 100 5.89 14.85 32.18
N GLY A 101 5.30 13.69 31.89
CA GLY A 101 5.24 12.57 32.82
C GLY A 101 6.64 12.05 33.17
N LEU A 102 7.51 11.91 32.17
CA LEU A 102 8.91 11.52 32.35
C LEU A 102 9.69 12.56 33.16
N ASP A 103 9.52 13.85 32.88
CA ASP A 103 10.16 14.95 33.64
C ASP A 103 9.72 15.00 35.10
N ALA A 104 8.46 14.64 35.39
CA ALA A 104 7.97 14.52 36.76
C ALA A 104 8.56 13.28 37.45
N ALA A 105 8.60 12.14 36.75
CA ALA A 105 9.16 10.89 37.27
C ALA A 105 10.67 11.01 37.52
N SER A 106 11.44 11.64 36.64
CA SER A 106 12.89 11.84 36.79
C SER A 106 13.24 12.65 38.02
N LYS A 107 12.40 13.63 38.40
CA LYS A 107 12.54 14.40 39.64
C LYS A 107 12.22 13.58 40.90
N SER A 108 11.38 12.55 40.78
CA SER A 108 11.05 11.65 41.90
C SER A 108 12.00 10.45 42.05
N VAL A 109 12.78 10.14 41.02
CA VAL A 109 13.81 9.10 41.09
C VAL A 109 14.97 9.64 41.94
N ASN A 110 15.05 9.17 43.18
CA ASN A 110 16.15 9.52 44.07
C ASN A 110 17.43 8.79 43.61
N LEU A 111 18.30 9.52 42.91
CA LEU A 111 19.53 9.00 42.31
C LEU A 111 20.44 8.30 43.33
N GLU A 112 20.43 8.70 44.61
CA GLU A 112 21.18 7.99 45.66
C GLU A 112 20.62 6.60 45.94
N HIS A 113 19.30 6.45 46.04
CA HIS A 113 18.68 5.14 46.20
C HIS A 113 18.88 4.27 44.97
N LEU A 114 18.78 4.86 43.77
CA LEU A 114 19.03 4.14 42.52
C LEU A 114 20.50 3.69 42.42
N LEU A 115 21.47 4.54 42.79
CA LEU A 115 22.89 4.17 42.89
C LEU A 115 23.14 3.10 43.95
N ALA A 116 22.48 3.18 45.12
CA ALA A 116 22.60 2.16 46.16
C ALA A 116 22.02 0.80 45.73
N HIS A 117 20.90 0.80 45.01
CA HIS A 117 20.34 -0.41 44.42
C HIS A 117 21.18 -0.93 43.25
N ALA A 118 21.76 -0.04 42.43
CA ALA A 118 22.68 -0.41 41.35
C ALA A 118 23.98 -1.02 41.90
N ASN A 119 24.54 -0.49 43.00
CA ASN A 119 25.71 -1.07 43.66
C ASN A 119 25.40 -2.43 44.31
N ASN A 120 24.23 -2.57 44.94
CA ASN A 120 23.76 -3.88 45.43
C ASN A 120 23.49 -4.86 44.29
N PHE A 121 22.97 -4.38 43.16
CA PHE A 121 22.81 -5.17 41.95
C PHE A 121 24.15 -5.56 41.37
N LEU A 122 25.17 -4.69 41.33
CA LEU A 122 26.51 -5.03 40.85
C LEU A 122 27.16 -6.10 41.72
N ALA A 123 27.12 -5.95 43.05
CA ALA A 123 27.61 -6.97 43.98
C ALA A 123 26.87 -8.31 43.78
N ARG A 124 25.53 -8.28 43.70
CA ARG A 124 24.72 -9.48 43.41
C ARG A 124 24.85 -9.97 41.98
N SER A 125 25.28 -9.15 41.03
CA SER A 125 25.50 -9.49 39.62
C SER A 125 26.89 -10.04 39.39
N GLU A 126 27.87 -9.70 40.22
CA GLU A 126 29.15 -10.42 40.28
C GLU A 126 28.92 -11.80 40.87
N ASP A 127 28.16 -11.90 41.97
CA ASP A 127 27.70 -13.18 42.51
C ASP A 127 26.87 -13.98 41.49
N PHE A 128 25.98 -13.30 40.76
CA PHE A 128 25.18 -13.91 39.68
C PHE A 128 25.97 -14.12 38.40
N LYS A 129 27.08 -13.42 38.11
CA LYS A 129 27.97 -13.66 36.94
C LYS A 129 28.89 -14.84 37.18
N ILE A 130 29.28 -15.08 38.44
CA ILE A 130 29.88 -16.34 38.87
C ILE A 130 28.87 -17.49 38.64
N ALA A 131 27.56 -17.22 38.71
CA ALA A 131 26.49 -18.15 38.31
C ALA A 131 26.03 -18.04 36.83
N SER A 132 26.29 -16.93 36.12
CA SER A 132 25.77 -16.60 34.79
C SER A 132 26.80 -16.75 33.69
N ASN A 133 28.08 -16.95 34.01
CA ASN A 133 28.95 -17.68 33.10
C ASN A 133 28.48 -19.14 32.92
N ALA A 134 27.60 -19.65 33.81
CA ALA A 134 26.85 -20.89 33.60
C ALA A 134 25.45 -20.68 32.95
N ILE A 135 25.01 -19.43 32.70
CA ILE A 135 23.73 -19.03 32.06
C ILE A 135 23.95 -18.25 30.74
N SER A 136 25.18 -17.88 30.37
CA SER A 136 25.55 -17.45 29.01
C SER A 136 25.11 -18.48 27.96
N ASP A 137 24.98 -19.73 28.35
CA ASP A 137 24.36 -20.81 27.59
C ASP A 137 22.84 -20.68 27.38
N VAL A 138 22.15 -19.86 28.18
CA VAL A 138 20.73 -19.48 27.96
C VAL A 138 20.60 -18.47 26.83
N ALA A 139 21.72 -17.87 26.38
CA ALA A 139 21.84 -17.37 25.03
C ALA A 139 20.69 -16.42 24.65
N GLN A 140 20.45 -16.27 23.35
CA GLN A 140 19.15 -16.36 22.68
C GLN A 140 17.93 -15.50 23.12
N GLY A 141 17.78 -15.05 24.35
CA GLY A 141 16.67 -14.17 24.75
C GLY A 141 16.83 -12.73 24.26
N VAL A 142 18.08 -12.27 24.10
CA VAL A 142 18.38 -10.87 23.75
C VAL A 142 18.03 -10.54 22.29
N SER A 143 18.01 -11.52 21.39
CA SER A 143 17.55 -11.31 20.00
C SER A 143 16.09 -10.87 19.87
N GLN A 144 15.25 -11.01 20.90
CA GLN A 144 13.87 -10.49 20.91
C GLN A 144 13.77 -9.00 21.24
N GLN A 145 14.77 -8.42 21.93
CA GLN A 145 14.70 -7.03 22.39
C GLN A 145 14.94 -6.02 21.25
N GLU A 146 15.62 -6.46 20.18
CA GLU A 146 16.11 -5.58 19.11
C GLU A 146 15.05 -5.27 18.03
N TYR A 147 14.07 -6.15 17.83
CA TYR A 147 13.06 -6.00 16.77
C TYR A 147 11.65 -5.65 17.28
N GLY A 148 11.29 -6.07 18.49
CA GLY A 148 9.91 -5.96 18.97
C GLY A 148 8.90 -6.67 18.06
N ALA A 149 7.64 -6.78 18.50
CA ALA A 149 6.59 -7.45 17.74
C ALA A 149 6.19 -6.73 16.42
N GLU A 150 6.55 -5.45 16.26
CA GLU A 150 6.26 -4.66 15.05
C GLU A 150 7.21 -5.02 13.90
N GLY A 151 8.48 -5.32 14.19
CA GLY A 151 9.43 -5.81 13.19
C GLY A 151 9.09 -7.21 12.69
N GLU A 152 8.53 -8.06 13.54
CA GLU A 152 8.17 -9.44 13.17
C GLU A 152 6.97 -9.51 12.21
N SER A 153 5.94 -8.66 12.37
CA SER A 153 4.80 -8.66 11.45
C SER A 153 5.11 -8.07 10.06
N GLU A 154 6.01 -7.09 9.98
CA GLU A 154 6.48 -6.57 8.69
C GLU A 154 7.33 -7.62 7.96
N VAL A 155 8.13 -8.38 8.69
CA VAL A 155 8.87 -9.53 8.17
C VAL A 155 7.90 -10.64 7.72
N ASP A 156 6.88 -10.97 8.49
CA ASP A 156 5.89 -12.00 8.10
C ASP A 156 5.09 -11.60 6.86
N LYS A 157 4.70 -10.32 6.72
CA LYS A 157 4.04 -9.82 5.50
C LYS A 157 4.96 -9.84 4.29
N MET A 158 6.24 -9.54 4.50
CA MET A 158 7.24 -9.61 3.44
C MET A 158 7.46 -11.07 3.01
N MET A 159 7.43 -12.01 3.95
CA MET A 159 7.53 -13.43 3.68
C MET A 159 6.27 -14.00 3.00
N GLU A 160 5.08 -13.52 3.35
CA GLU A 160 3.82 -13.88 2.69
C GLU A 160 3.76 -13.34 1.25
N GLN A 161 4.23 -12.11 1.01
CA GLN A 161 4.36 -11.55 -0.35
C GLN A 161 5.36 -12.33 -1.22
N LEU A 162 6.51 -12.72 -0.66
CA LEU A 162 7.48 -13.55 -1.35
C LEU A 162 6.93 -14.95 -1.67
N ALA A 163 6.05 -15.48 -0.82
CA ALA A 163 5.37 -16.76 -1.05
C ALA A 163 4.27 -16.66 -2.12
N ASP A 164 3.51 -15.57 -2.15
CA ASP A 164 2.50 -15.31 -3.19
C ASP A 164 3.14 -15.10 -4.57
N ASP A 165 4.25 -14.38 -4.66
CA ASP A 165 4.98 -14.19 -5.91
C ASP A 165 5.51 -15.52 -6.46
N ALA A 166 6.08 -16.36 -5.59
CA ALA A 166 6.51 -17.70 -5.96
C ALA A 166 5.33 -18.61 -6.37
N GLY A 167 4.16 -18.45 -5.74
CA GLY A 167 2.94 -19.18 -6.08
C GLY A 167 2.30 -18.74 -7.41
N VAL A 168 2.41 -17.46 -7.76
CA VAL A 168 1.99 -16.91 -9.06
C VAL A 168 2.91 -17.41 -10.18
N ASP A 169 4.23 -17.48 -9.95
CA ASP A 169 5.17 -18.06 -10.91
C ASP A 169 4.89 -19.54 -11.19
N LEU A 170 4.53 -20.31 -10.15
CA LEU A 170 4.15 -21.71 -10.31
C LEU A 170 2.82 -21.88 -11.08
N ARG A 171 1.83 -21.02 -10.83
CA ARG A 171 0.56 -21.03 -11.59
C ARG A 171 0.77 -20.63 -13.05
N ASN A 172 1.64 -19.66 -13.33
CA ASN A 172 2.00 -19.28 -14.69
C ASN A 172 2.75 -20.42 -15.42
N ALA A 173 3.63 -21.15 -14.73
CA ALA A 173 4.28 -22.34 -15.26
C ALA A 173 3.27 -23.46 -15.58
N LEU A 174 2.26 -23.65 -14.71
CA LEU A 174 1.22 -24.67 -14.89
C LEU A 174 0.15 -24.29 -15.93
N GLU A 175 -0.15 -23.00 -16.16
CA GLU A 175 -0.98 -22.57 -17.29
C GLU A 175 -0.25 -22.69 -18.64
N ALA A 176 1.08 -22.50 -18.64
CA ALA A 176 1.91 -22.80 -19.81
C ALA A 176 1.93 -24.31 -20.14
N GLU A 177 1.90 -25.19 -19.13
CA GLU A 177 1.77 -26.65 -19.32
C GLU A 177 0.31 -27.12 -19.52
N GLY A 178 -0.68 -26.38 -19.02
CA GLY A 178 -2.13 -26.67 -19.11
C GLY A 178 -2.79 -26.36 -20.45
N ALA A 179 -2.06 -25.76 -21.40
CA ALA A 179 -2.45 -25.69 -22.80
C ALA A 179 -2.43 -27.07 -23.51
N ALA A 180 -2.06 -28.14 -22.80
CA ALA A 180 -2.14 -29.53 -23.24
C ALA A 180 -3.35 -30.27 -22.62
N ALA A 181 -4.57 -29.87 -22.98
CA ALA A 181 -5.69 -30.83 -23.02
C ALA A 181 -5.52 -31.68 -24.29
N PRO A 182 -5.53 -33.03 -24.24
CA PRO A 182 -5.29 -33.85 -25.42
C PRO A 182 -6.53 -33.82 -26.31
N LYS A 183 -6.41 -33.25 -27.50
CA LYS A 183 -7.26 -33.59 -28.64
C LYS A 183 -6.36 -34.26 -29.67
N GLU A 184 -6.40 -35.58 -29.67
CA GLU A 184 -5.90 -36.42 -30.77
C GLU A 184 -6.56 -35.97 -32.07
N ASP A 185 -5.74 -35.58 -33.04
CA ASP A 185 -5.86 -35.92 -34.47
C ASP A 185 -4.72 -35.21 -35.23
N VAL A 186 -3.53 -35.84 -35.29
CA VAL A 186 -2.42 -35.40 -36.16
C VAL A 186 -2.26 -36.40 -37.29
N LYS A 187 -2.79 -36.05 -38.45
CA LYS A 187 -2.38 -36.59 -39.74
C LYS A 187 -1.76 -35.44 -40.53
N GLU A 188 -0.44 -35.48 -40.71
CA GLU A 188 0.31 -35.16 -41.94
C GLU A 188 1.77 -34.70 -41.68
N ARG A 189 2.65 -35.69 -41.69
CA ARG A 189 4.06 -35.74 -42.13
C ARG A 189 4.71 -34.47 -42.74
N ALA A 190 5.78 -33.95 -42.09
CA ALA A 190 7.16 -33.84 -42.63
C ALA A 190 8.14 -33.16 -41.62
N PRO A 191 9.39 -33.66 -41.42
CA PRO A 191 10.33 -33.17 -40.39
C PRO A 191 11.55 -32.42 -40.96
N ALA A 192 11.97 -31.33 -40.31
CA ALA A 192 13.31 -30.74 -40.49
C ALA A 192 13.79 -30.10 -39.17
N GLY A 193 14.25 -30.94 -38.24
CA GLY A 193 14.78 -30.54 -36.93
C GLY A 193 15.92 -31.44 -36.46
N LYS A 194 16.88 -31.74 -37.35
CA LYS A 194 18.04 -32.62 -37.03
C LYS A 194 19.41 -31.94 -37.11
N ALA A 195 19.47 -30.63 -37.38
CA ALA A 195 20.75 -29.92 -37.51
C ALA A 195 21.23 -29.27 -36.20
N VAL A 196 20.33 -28.94 -35.27
CA VAL A 196 20.66 -28.12 -34.08
C VAL A 196 21.20 -28.96 -32.93
N ASP A 197 20.71 -30.20 -32.74
CA ASP A 197 21.12 -31.04 -31.61
C ASP A 197 22.52 -31.66 -31.79
N ALA A 198 22.93 -31.94 -33.04
CA ALA A 198 24.23 -32.56 -33.32
C ALA A 198 25.42 -31.61 -33.05
N GLU A 199 25.26 -30.31 -33.29
CA GLU A 199 26.31 -29.32 -33.02
C GLU A 199 26.51 -29.06 -31.52
N VAL A 200 25.44 -29.12 -30.74
CA VAL A 200 25.49 -28.90 -29.28
C VAL A 200 26.15 -30.08 -28.57
N GLU A 201 25.85 -31.31 -28.98
CA GLU A 201 26.46 -32.51 -28.40
C GLU A 201 27.96 -32.62 -28.71
N ASP A 202 28.39 -32.24 -29.91
CA ASP A 202 29.82 -32.31 -30.29
C ASP A 202 30.66 -31.23 -29.58
N ALA A 203 30.09 -30.04 -29.36
CA ALA A 203 30.72 -28.97 -28.58
C ALA A 203 30.88 -29.33 -27.09
N LEU A 204 29.88 -30.01 -26.51
CA LEU A 204 29.97 -30.50 -25.13
C LEU A 204 30.98 -31.64 -25.01
N GLY A 205 30.99 -32.57 -25.97
CA GLY A 205 31.93 -33.68 -26.03
C GLY A 205 33.39 -33.24 -26.18
N ALA A 206 33.65 -32.15 -26.91
CA ALA A 206 34.97 -31.52 -26.99
C ALA A 206 35.42 -30.92 -25.64
N ARG A 207 34.52 -30.22 -24.94
CA ARG A 207 34.81 -29.63 -23.61
C ARG A 207 35.06 -30.70 -22.55
N LEU A 208 34.31 -31.80 -22.56
CA LEU A 208 34.50 -32.92 -21.62
C LEU A 208 35.82 -33.68 -21.85
N ARG A 209 36.29 -33.79 -23.10
CA ARG A 209 37.60 -34.37 -23.41
C ARG A 209 38.75 -33.48 -22.95
N ALA A 210 38.64 -32.16 -23.14
CA ALA A 210 39.65 -31.22 -22.68
C ALA A 210 39.82 -31.27 -21.16
N LEU A 211 38.71 -31.37 -20.42
CA LEU A 211 38.72 -31.42 -18.94
C LEU A 211 39.30 -32.72 -18.39
N ARG A 212 39.22 -33.83 -19.14
CA ARG A 212 39.84 -35.12 -18.80
C ARG A 212 41.32 -35.20 -19.15
N ALA A 213 41.83 -34.33 -20.02
CA ALA A 213 43.24 -34.26 -20.37
C ALA A 213 44.06 -33.36 -19.44
N THR A 214 43.39 -32.56 -18.60
CA THR A 214 44.01 -31.61 -17.65
C THR A 214 43.86 -32.04 -16.18
N GLY A 215 43.52 -33.30 -15.92
CA GLY A 215 43.62 -33.96 -14.62
C GLY A 215 44.53 -35.19 -14.73
#